data_AF-A0A919P3I9-F1
#
_entry.id   AF-A0A919P3I9-F1
#
_cell.length_a   1.000
_cell.length_b   1.000
_cell.length_c   1.000
_cell.angle_alpha   90.00
_cell.angle_beta   90.00
_cell.angle_gamma   90.00
#
_symmetry.space_group_name_H-M   'P 1'
#
loop_
_entity.id
_entity.type
_entity.pdbx_description
1 polymer ?
#
loop_
_entity_poly.entity_id
_entity_poly.type
_entity_poly.pdbx_seq_one_letter_code
_entity_poly.pdbx_strand_id
1 'polypeptide(L)'
;MTETSPLPPSPRRTLSARARWAFPAVVAVGVGAAFAAPPLLASADSSGLPPVTPEELVAAVAAAQPQALSGTVVYTARLGLPSLPFGPETADPVNLLDGSSTLRVWTDGGERSRVSLLGDMSEFSVVHDGPEVWTYASSDDAVVHYTVSDADRARYESLKDDAAAGQVPGGADLPTPTEAAQQVLDQAEQLSHVSLDAESTVAGRGAYQLVVTPKTPGTLVARVVVAIDAQTQTPLRVQVWSTQDAQTPALEVGFTDVTFATPSDSVLAFSAPAGATTTEKVVTLPTDEQIAADHAAGADGELPEGVTVSGTGWATVVQATGVDVPGLVAGDPSALAAVPSGHPTIGSESAQGLLDQFGPQDGAGPASKFQGLDPAALYDSLTTKVPEGHLISSALLSVLITDDGRVLAGAVPAATLQAMA
;
A
#
# COMPACT_ATOMS: atom_id res chain seq x y z
N MET A 1 -1.96 -59.02 15.87
CA MET A 1 -2.77 -58.26 14.90
C MET A 1 -3.47 -57.17 15.69
N THR A 2 -2.92 -55.97 15.66
CA THR A 2 -3.56 -54.76 16.18
C THR A 2 -3.54 -53.78 15.02
N GLU A 3 -4.71 -53.58 14.44
CA GLU A 3 -4.99 -52.69 13.31
C GLU A 3 -4.92 -51.24 13.82
N THR A 4 -4.06 -50.43 13.22
CA THR A 4 -3.96 -48.99 13.50
C THR A 4 -4.94 -48.26 12.57
N SER A 5 -6.00 -47.67 13.13
CA SER A 5 -6.91 -46.80 12.36
C SER A 5 -6.18 -45.55 11.84
N PRO A 6 -6.40 -45.13 10.59
CA PRO A 6 -5.90 -43.86 10.09
C PRO A 6 -6.71 -42.68 10.66
N LEU A 7 -6.00 -41.61 11.02
CA LEU A 7 -6.58 -40.33 11.44
C LEU A 7 -7.41 -39.71 10.28
N PRO A 8 -8.53 -39.02 10.59
CA PRO A 8 -9.30 -38.33 9.55
C PRO A 8 -8.50 -37.16 8.96
N PRO A 9 -8.68 -36.84 7.67
CA PRO A 9 -8.03 -35.69 7.06
C PRO A 9 -8.53 -34.39 7.70
N SER A 10 -7.59 -33.50 8.03
CA SER A 10 -7.89 -32.14 8.49
C SER A 10 -8.75 -31.39 7.46
N PRO A 11 -9.73 -30.57 7.89
CA PRO A 11 -10.54 -29.80 6.96
C PRO A 11 -9.65 -28.79 6.21
N ARG A 12 -9.69 -28.85 4.88
CA ARG A 12 -9.05 -27.84 4.02
C ARG A 12 -9.81 -26.52 4.22
N ARG A 13 -9.19 -25.55 4.89
CA ARG A 13 -9.74 -24.17 4.97
C ARG A 13 -9.79 -23.59 3.56
N THR A 14 -10.99 -23.44 3.03
CA THR A 14 -11.23 -22.70 1.78
C THR A 14 -11.07 -21.21 2.05
N LEU A 15 -10.24 -20.52 1.28
CA LEU A 15 -10.09 -19.05 1.37
C LEU A 15 -11.46 -18.37 1.23
N SER A 16 -11.78 -17.48 2.18
CA SER A 16 -13.00 -16.67 2.19
C SER A 16 -13.05 -15.76 0.96
N ALA A 17 -14.24 -15.27 0.58
CA ALA A 17 -14.42 -14.40 -0.59
C ALA A 17 -13.55 -13.12 -0.51
N ARG A 18 -13.30 -12.62 0.70
CA ARG A 18 -12.43 -11.47 0.98
C ARG A 18 -10.93 -11.79 0.85
N ALA A 19 -10.50 -12.98 1.29
CA ALA A 19 -9.11 -13.44 1.13
C ALA A 19 -8.69 -13.63 -0.34
N ARG A 20 -9.65 -13.87 -1.24
CA ARG A 20 -9.41 -13.96 -2.69
C ARG A 20 -9.12 -12.60 -3.33
N TRP A 21 -9.56 -11.52 -2.69
CA TRP A 21 -9.51 -10.16 -3.22
C TRP A 21 -8.24 -9.40 -2.80
N ALA A 22 -7.73 -9.65 -1.61
CA ALA A 22 -6.54 -8.97 -1.09
C ALA A 22 -5.22 -9.44 -1.72
N PHE A 23 -5.19 -10.58 -2.43
CA PHE A 23 -3.94 -11.25 -2.82
C PHE A 23 -3.00 -10.42 -3.72
N PRO A 24 -3.46 -9.69 -4.76
CA PRO A 24 -2.59 -8.84 -5.57
C PRO A 24 -2.00 -7.67 -4.76
N ALA A 25 -2.73 -7.16 -3.76
CA ALA A 25 -2.30 -6.08 -2.87
C ALA A 25 -1.35 -6.60 -1.77
N VAL A 26 -1.60 -7.81 -1.25
CA VAL A 26 -0.80 -8.46 -0.20
C VAL A 26 0.62 -8.80 -0.68
N VAL A 27 0.82 -9.12 -1.96
CA VAL A 27 2.17 -9.38 -2.50
C VAL A 27 3.03 -8.11 -2.61
N ALA A 28 2.41 -6.92 -2.72
CA ALA A 28 3.11 -5.64 -2.75
C ALA A 28 3.34 -5.02 -1.35
N VAL A 29 2.53 -5.40 -0.36
CA VAL A 29 2.52 -4.82 1.00
C VAL A 29 3.07 -5.80 2.06
N GLY A 30 3.14 -7.10 1.78
CA GLY A 30 3.47 -8.17 2.72
C GLY A 30 4.93 -8.24 3.21
N VAL A 31 5.76 -7.24 2.93
CA VAL A 31 7.15 -7.15 3.42
C VAL A 31 7.26 -6.35 4.73
N GLY A 32 6.12 -5.89 5.30
CA GLY A 32 6.10 -4.98 6.45
C GLY A 32 5.60 -5.55 7.78
N ALA A 33 5.96 -6.77 8.20
CA ALA A 33 5.56 -7.26 9.53
C ALA A 33 6.58 -8.18 10.25
N ALA A 34 6.79 -7.83 11.54
CA ALA A 34 7.23 -8.63 12.69
C ALA A 34 8.74 -8.73 13.02
N PHE A 35 9.18 -7.76 13.85
CA PHE A 35 10.49 -7.62 14.49
C PHE A 35 10.82 -8.71 15.54
N ALA A 36 12.01 -9.33 15.43
CA ALA A 36 12.97 -9.61 16.52
C ALA A 36 14.05 -10.65 16.13
N ALA A 37 15.24 -10.22 15.68
CA ALA A 37 16.56 -10.84 15.97
C ALA A 37 17.71 -10.07 15.28
N PRO A 38 18.98 -10.15 15.76
CA PRO A 38 20.10 -9.40 15.19
C PRO A 38 20.58 -9.98 13.84
N PRO A 39 20.95 -9.14 12.84
CA PRO A 39 21.50 -9.63 11.59
C PRO A 39 22.91 -10.21 11.80
N LEU A 40 23.09 -11.47 11.41
CA LEU A 40 24.39 -12.10 11.21
C LEU A 40 24.61 -12.33 9.72
N LEU A 41 24.95 -11.29 8.94
CA LEU A 41 25.63 -11.49 7.66
C LEU A 41 26.71 -10.43 7.45
N ALA A 42 27.88 -10.94 7.07
CA ALA A 42 29.14 -10.22 6.94
C ALA A 42 29.19 -9.38 5.65
N SER A 43 30.07 -8.37 5.69
CA SER A 43 30.43 -7.48 4.59
C SER A 43 30.77 -8.25 3.30
N ALA A 44 30.25 -7.79 2.16
CA ALA A 44 30.71 -8.25 0.86
C ALA A 44 31.83 -7.34 0.32
N ASP A 45 33.04 -7.90 0.26
CA ASP A 45 34.05 -7.56 -0.74
C ASP A 45 33.65 -8.17 -2.10
N SER A 46 34.28 -7.71 -3.18
CA SER A 46 33.97 -7.88 -4.62
C SER A 46 33.85 -9.31 -5.24
N SER A 47 33.63 -10.34 -4.44
CA SER A 47 33.00 -11.60 -4.87
C SER A 47 31.49 -11.49 -4.68
N GLY A 48 30.67 -11.96 -5.63
CA GLY A 48 29.19 -11.85 -5.59
C GLY A 48 28.54 -12.21 -4.26
N LEU A 49 27.27 -11.84 -4.08
CA LEU A 49 26.57 -12.02 -2.81
C LEU A 49 26.48 -13.51 -2.47
N PRO A 50 26.43 -13.86 -1.16
CA PRO A 50 26.20 -15.24 -0.75
C PRO A 50 24.91 -15.77 -1.38
N PRO A 51 24.89 -17.00 -1.93
CA PRO A 51 23.66 -17.58 -2.43
C PRO A 51 22.66 -17.77 -1.28
N VAL A 52 21.42 -17.38 -1.51
CA VAL A 52 20.29 -17.56 -0.59
C VAL A 52 19.09 -18.12 -1.36
N THR A 53 18.19 -18.79 -0.66
CA THR A 53 16.88 -19.19 -1.20
C THR A 53 15.83 -18.08 -1.00
N PRO A 54 14.72 -18.07 -1.77
CA PRO A 54 13.61 -17.14 -1.51
C PRO A 54 13.10 -17.20 -0.07
N GLU A 55 13.00 -18.41 0.50
CA GLU A 55 12.54 -18.66 1.86
C GLU A 55 13.47 -18.05 2.90
N GLU A 56 14.77 -18.26 2.75
CA GLU A 56 15.79 -17.66 3.62
C GLU A 56 15.78 -16.14 3.51
N LEU A 57 15.61 -15.58 2.31
CA LEU A 57 15.56 -14.13 2.11
C LEU A 57 14.33 -13.51 2.79
N VAL A 58 13.14 -14.09 2.58
CA VAL A 58 11.91 -13.56 3.22
C VAL A 58 11.98 -13.72 4.75
N ALA A 59 12.52 -14.83 5.24
CA ALA A 59 12.74 -15.01 6.68
C ALA A 59 13.75 -14.00 7.24
N ALA A 60 14.82 -13.69 6.48
CA ALA A 60 15.81 -12.68 6.87
C ALA A 60 15.20 -11.27 6.91
N VAL A 61 14.34 -10.93 5.95
CA VAL A 61 13.60 -9.65 5.96
C VAL A 61 12.62 -9.59 7.13
N ALA A 62 11.86 -10.66 7.39
CA ALA A 62 10.96 -10.72 8.54
C ALA A 62 11.74 -10.57 9.87
N ALA A 63 12.90 -11.20 10.00
CA ALA A 63 13.72 -11.11 11.21
C ALA A 63 14.45 -9.76 11.36
N ALA A 64 14.54 -8.95 10.30
CA ALA A 64 15.36 -7.74 10.28
C ALA A 64 14.87 -6.69 11.27
N GLN A 65 15.82 -6.00 11.92
CA GLN A 65 15.51 -4.88 12.79
C GLN A 65 15.34 -3.60 11.99
N PRO A 66 14.37 -2.73 12.34
CA PRO A 66 14.21 -1.46 11.65
C PRO A 66 15.47 -0.63 11.85
N GLN A 67 16.01 -0.12 10.74
CA GLN A 67 17.26 0.62 10.74
C GLN A 67 16.99 2.11 10.62
N ALA A 68 17.79 2.91 11.34
CA ALA A 68 17.84 4.33 11.06
C ALA A 68 18.39 4.56 9.66
N LEU A 69 17.70 5.38 8.87
CA LEU A 69 18.12 5.70 7.52
C LEU A 69 17.70 7.10 7.09
N SER A 70 18.41 7.60 6.10
CA SER A 70 18.02 8.75 5.29
C SER A 70 18.27 8.46 3.82
N GLY A 71 17.35 8.85 2.95
CA GLY A 71 17.53 8.60 1.52
C GLY A 71 16.58 9.40 0.64
N THR A 72 16.81 9.30 -0.66
CA THR A 72 15.95 9.85 -1.70
C THR A 72 15.31 8.69 -2.44
N VAL A 73 13.98 8.71 -2.52
CA VAL A 73 13.17 7.72 -3.23
C VAL A 73 12.55 8.41 -4.45
N VAL A 74 12.59 7.74 -5.59
CA VAL A 74 11.82 8.15 -6.76
C VAL A 74 10.68 7.16 -6.95
N TYR A 75 9.47 7.70 -7.02
CA TYR A 75 8.28 7.01 -7.48
C TYR A 75 8.06 7.33 -8.95
N THR A 76 7.73 6.33 -9.75
CA THR A 76 7.41 6.51 -11.17
C THR A 76 6.26 5.57 -11.55
N ALA A 77 5.14 6.17 -11.93
CA ALA A 77 4.01 5.52 -12.57
C ALA A 77 4.06 5.77 -14.08
N ARG A 78 4.02 4.68 -14.84
CA ARG A 78 3.95 4.62 -16.30
C ARG A 78 2.69 3.86 -16.71
N LEU A 79 1.55 4.34 -16.21
CA LEU A 79 0.28 3.64 -16.35
C LEU A 79 -0.38 3.83 -17.72
N GLY A 80 0.16 4.72 -18.56
CA GLY A 80 -0.41 5.02 -19.88
C GLY A 80 -1.74 5.77 -19.79
N LEU A 81 -2.03 6.38 -18.63
CA LEU A 81 -3.21 7.21 -18.43
C LEU A 81 -3.00 8.58 -19.10
N PRO A 82 -4.08 9.26 -19.52
CA PRO A 82 -3.98 10.63 -20.00
C PRO A 82 -3.38 11.53 -18.94
N SER A 83 -2.51 12.46 -19.35
CA SER A 83 -1.91 13.44 -18.44
C SER A 83 -3.02 14.26 -17.76
N LEU A 84 -3.09 14.18 -16.44
CA LEU A 84 -3.98 15.02 -15.67
C LEU A 84 -3.50 16.49 -15.72
N PRO A 85 -4.41 17.48 -15.67
CA PRO A 85 -4.04 18.89 -15.64
C PRO A 85 -3.37 19.32 -14.32
N PHE A 86 -3.21 18.40 -13.37
CA PHE A 86 -2.47 18.58 -12.12
C PHE A 86 -1.02 18.18 -12.38
N GLY A 87 -0.21 19.13 -12.87
CA GLY A 87 1.19 18.88 -13.18
C GLY A 87 2.06 18.65 -11.94
N PRO A 88 3.27 18.08 -12.11
CA PRO A 88 4.22 17.78 -11.02
C PRO A 88 4.79 19.03 -10.32
N GLU A 89 4.38 20.23 -10.74
CA GLU A 89 4.91 21.51 -10.24
C GLU A 89 4.59 21.72 -8.74
N THR A 90 3.55 21.05 -8.23
CA THR A 90 3.14 21.11 -6.82
C THR A 90 3.39 19.78 -6.10
N ALA A 91 3.84 19.84 -4.85
CA ALA A 91 3.96 18.69 -3.97
C ALA A 91 2.57 18.31 -3.43
N ASP A 92 1.74 17.69 -4.25
CA ASP A 92 0.42 17.16 -3.84
C ASP A 92 0.46 15.63 -3.83
N PRO A 93 0.01 14.94 -2.76
CA PRO A 93 -0.11 13.48 -2.73
C PRO A 93 -0.89 12.88 -3.90
N VAL A 94 -1.81 13.63 -4.53
CA VAL A 94 -2.54 13.21 -5.74
C VAL A 94 -1.58 12.95 -6.91
N ASN A 95 -0.42 13.61 -6.94
CA ASN A 95 0.62 13.42 -7.97
C ASN A 95 1.38 12.09 -7.83
N LEU A 96 1.08 11.29 -6.80
CA LEU A 96 1.53 9.89 -6.70
C LEU A 96 0.66 8.93 -7.52
N LEU A 97 -0.45 9.39 -8.12
CA LEU A 97 -1.31 8.52 -8.93
C LEU A 97 -0.77 8.29 -10.35
N ASP A 98 -0.04 9.27 -10.90
CA ASP A 98 0.56 9.19 -12.24
C ASP A 98 1.86 10.02 -12.33
N GLY A 99 2.75 9.66 -13.24
CA GLY A 99 4.00 10.39 -13.46
C GLY A 99 5.10 10.06 -12.46
N SER A 100 6.05 10.99 -12.28
CA SER A 100 7.25 10.79 -11.44
C SER A 100 7.28 11.78 -10.30
N SER A 101 7.57 11.28 -9.09
CA SER A 101 7.61 12.05 -7.85
C SER A 101 8.89 11.72 -7.09
N THR A 102 9.52 12.74 -6.50
CA THR A 102 10.70 12.56 -5.65
C THR A 102 10.32 12.73 -4.19
N LEU A 103 10.66 11.74 -3.38
CA LEU A 103 10.45 11.74 -1.94
C LEU A 103 11.79 11.72 -1.23
N ARG A 104 11.87 12.40 -0.10
CA ARG A 104 12.96 12.25 0.87
C ARG A 104 12.42 11.54 2.09
N VAL A 105 13.16 10.55 2.57
CA VAL A 105 12.74 9.69 3.67
C VAL A 105 13.81 9.74 4.75
N TRP A 106 13.36 9.89 6.00
CA TRP A 106 14.20 9.80 7.19
C TRP A 106 13.46 8.98 8.25
N THR A 107 14.19 8.12 8.95
CA THR A 107 13.69 7.47 10.16
C THR A 107 14.85 7.17 11.09
N ASP A 108 14.61 7.21 12.40
CA ASP A 108 15.56 6.71 13.39
C ASP A 108 15.48 5.18 13.58
N GLY A 109 14.64 4.49 12.80
CA GLY A 109 14.35 3.06 12.97
C GLY A 109 13.45 2.76 14.16
N GLY A 110 12.91 3.78 14.83
CA GLY A 110 11.98 3.66 15.94
C GLY A 110 10.73 4.50 15.71
N GLU A 111 10.44 5.37 16.66
CA GLU A 111 9.20 6.14 16.71
C GLU A 111 9.23 7.42 15.88
N ARG A 112 10.38 7.79 15.29
CA ARG A 112 10.49 9.05 14.54
C ARG A 112 10.75 8.81 13.08
N SER A 113 9.96 9.48 12.25
CA SER A 113 10.17 9.47 10.81
C SER A 113 9.68 10.74 10.16
N ARG A 114 10.24 11.03 8.99
CA ARG A 114 9.79 12.11 8.12
C ARG A 114 9.80 11.61 6.68
N VAL A 115 8.74 11.92 5.96
CA VAL A 115 8.64 11.73 4.51
C VAL A 115 8.27 13.06 3.90
N SER A 116 9.06 13.54 2.97
CA SER A 116 8.83 14.79 2.24
C SER A 116 8.69 14.52 0.75
N LEU A 117 7.51 14.76 0.20
CA LEU A 117 7.28 14.85 -1.24
C LEU A 117 7.76 16.22 -1.73
N LEU A 118 8.59 16.21 -2.78
CA LEU A 118 9.13 17.42 -3.38
C LEU A 118 8.39 17.73 -4.69
N GLY A 119 7.93 18.97 -4.81
CA GLY A 119 7.59 19.61 -6.08
C GLY A 119 8.67 20.62 -6.48
N ASP A 120 8.48 21.29 -7.62
CA ASP A 120 9.48 22.22 -8.15
C ASP A 120 9.76 23.41 -7.22
N MET A 121 8.71 23.92 -6.58
CA MET A 121 8.77 25.06 -5.66
C MET A 121 7.94 24.83 -4.39
N SER A 122 7.59 23.58 -4.08
CA SER A 122 6.76 23.23 -2.93
C SER A 122 7.17 21.89 -2.31
N GLU A 123 6.75 21.69 -1.06
CA GLU A 123 7.00 20.48 -0.29
C GLU A 123 5.72 20.08 0.43
N PHE A 124 5.43 18.77 0.44
CA PHE A 124 4.47 18.17 1.34
C PHE A 124 5.20 17.20 2.27
N SER A 125 5.16 17.47 3.57
CA SER A 125 5.84 16.66 4.58
C SER A 125 4.84 15.93 5.46
N VAL A 126 5.15 14.69 5.79
CA VAL A 126 4.58 13.95 6.92
C VAL A 126 5.70 13.71 7.92
N VAL A 127 5.49 14.11 9.17
CA VAL A 127 6.42 13.86 10.28
C VAL A 127 5.67 13.06 11.34
N HIS A 128 6.29 12.01 11.85
CA HIS A 128 5.80 11.21 12.97
C HIS A 128 6.84 11.29 14.09
N ASP A 129 6.38 11.59 15.30
CA ASP A 129 7.19 11.62 16.52
C ASP A 129 6.37 11.01 17.68
N GLY A 130 6.56 9.72 17.92
CA GLY A 130 5.81 9.01 18.97
C GLY A 130 4.30 9.03 18.71
N PRO A 131 3.45 9.53 19.63
CA PRO A 131 2.00 9.56 19.46
C PRO A 131 1.51 10.74 18.57
N GLU A 132 2.43 11.53 18.02
CA GLU A 132 2.12 12.76 17.29
C GLU A 132 2.48 12.61 15.81
N VAL A 133 1.63 13.13 14.94
CA VAL A 133 1.88 13.23 13.50
C VAL A 133 1.62 14.66 13.04
N TRP A 134 2.45 15.16 12.15
CA TRP A 134 2.22 16.43 11.45
C TRP A 134 2.18 16.19 9.95
N THR A 135 1.24 16.84 9.28
CA THR A 135 1.31 17.07 7.84
C THR A 135 1.55 18.54 7.60
N TYR A 136 2.45 18.87 6.66
CA TYR A 136 2.72 20.25 6.27
C TYR A 136 2.71 20.38 4.75
N ALA A 137 1.90 21.31 4.24
CA ALA A 137 1.86 21.68 2.83
C ALA A 137 2.41 23.10 2.67
N SER A 138 3.56 23.24 2.02
CA SER A 138 4.22 24.55 1.88
C SER A 138 3.53 25.49 0.89
N SER A 139 2.69 24.96 0.00
CA SER A 139 1.91 25.74 -0.98
C SER A 139 0.95 26.71 -0.30
N ASP A 140 0.30 26.22 0.75
CA ASP A 140 -0.77 26.92 1.46
C ASP A 140 -0.33 27.37 2.87
N ASP A 141 0.93 27.12 3.22
CA ASP A 141 1.49 27.28 4.57
C ASP A 141 0.57 26.66 5.63
N ALA A 142 0.17 25.42 5.38
CA ALA A 142 -0.86 24.73 6.16
C ALA A 142 -0.26 23.54 6.91
N VAL A 143 -0.54 23.47 8.21
CA VAL A 143 -0.13 22.40 9.12
C VAL A 143 -1.37 21.72 9.66
N VAL A 144 -1.38 20.39 9.66
CA VAL A 144 -2.32 19.61 10.48
C VAL A 144 -1.51 18.81 11.49
N HIS A 145 -1.85 18.94 12.76
CA HIS A 145 -1.24 18.23 13.86
C HIS A 145 -2.23 17.23 14.42
N TYR A 146 -1.84 15.96 14.43
CA TYR A 146 -2.60 14.83 14.93
C TYR A 146 -2.02 14.38 16.25
N THR A 147 -2.88 14.25 17.25
CA THR A 147 -2.51 13.78 18.58
C THR A 147 -3.43 12.65 19.00
N VAL A 148 -2.88 11.67 19.73
CA VAL A 148 -3.71 10.69 20.43
C VAL A 148 -4.46 11.37 21.58
N SER A 149 -5.72 10.98 21.80
CA SER A 149 -6.54 11.53 22.88
C SER A 149 -5.87 11.36 24.25
N ASP A 150 -6.08 12.31 25.17
CA ASP A 150 -5.49 12.23 26.52
C ASP A 150 -5.96 10.98 27.29
N ALA A 151 -7.18 10.51 27.03
CA ALA A 151 -7.71 9.29 27.61
C ALA A 151 -6.98 8.03 27.12
N ASP A 152 -6.47 8.07 25.88
CA ASP A 152 -5.80 6.95 25.23
C ASP A 152 -4.27 6.98 25.39
N ARG A 153 -3.69 8.08 25.88
CA ARG A 153 -2.24 8.25 26.00
C ARG A 153 -1.56 7.16 26.83
N ALA A 154 -2.13 6.80 27.98
CA ALA A 154 -1.59 5.74 28.82
C ALA A 154 -1.68 4.36 28.12
N ARG A 155 -2.73 4.15 27.32
CA ARG A 155 -2.90 2.92 26.54
C ARG A 155 -1.92 2.86 25.38
N TYR A 156 -1.66 3.99 24.71
CA TYR A 156 -0.62 4.10 23.68
C TYR A 156 0.76 3.68 24.23
N GLU A 157 1.18 4.25 25.36
CA GLU A 157 2.48 3.91 25.96
C GLU A 157 2.55 2.44 26.38
N SER A 158 1.47 1.88 26.94
CA SER A 158 1.41 0.45 27.27
C SER A 158 1.54 -0.43 26.03
N LEU A 159 0.82 -0.13 24.95
CA LEU A 159 0.87 -0.90 23.70
C LEU A 159 2.26 -0.81 23.05
N LYS A 160 2.91 0.34 23.15
CA LYS A 160 4.28 0.56 22.70
C LYS A 160 5.28 -0.26 23.51
N ASP A 161 5.20 -0.22 24.84
CA ASP A 161 6.08 -1.01 25.72
C ASP A 161 5.89 -2.51 25.48
N ASP A 162 4.64 -2.95 25.34
CA ASP A 162 4.27 -4.32 24.99
C ASP A 162 4.86 -4.72 23.62
N ALA A 163 4.76 -3.85 22.60
CA ALA A 163 5.35 -4.08 21.29
C ALA A 163 6.89 -4.16 21.34
N ALA A 164 7.54 -3.28 22.11
CA ALA A 164 8.99 -3.30 22.33
C ALA A 164 9.46 -4.56 23.08
N ALA A 165 8.62 -5.11 23.96
CA ALA A 165 8.83 -6.38 24.65
C ALA A 165 8.47 -7.61 23.80
N GLY A 166 7.94 -7.43 22.57
CA GLY A 166 7.46 -8.51 21.72
C GLY A 166 6.17 -9.16 22.23
N GLN A 167 5.45 -8.50 23.13
CA GLN A 167 4.22 -8.97 23.76
C GLN A 167 3.00 -8.41 23.01
N VAL A 168 2.66 -8.99 21.87
CA VAL A 168 1.44 -8.60 21.15
C VAL A 168 0.21 -9.26 21.79
N PRO A 169 -0.92 -8.56 22.00
CA PRO A 169 -2.16 -9.17 22.47
C PRO A 169 -2.56 -10.38 21.58
N GLY A 170 -2.70 -11.57 22.18
CA GLY A 170 -2.91 -12.84 21.46
C GLY A 170 -1.64 -13.68 21.21
N GLY A 171 -0.48 -13.24 21.72
CA GLY A 171 0.87 -13.75 21.40
C GLY A 171 1.28 -15.16 21.86
N ALA A 172 0.39 -16.01 22.35
CA ALA A 172 0.79 -17.37 22.77
C ALA A 172 1.08 -18.32 21.58
N ASP A 173 0.63 -17.99 20.37
CA ASP A 173 0.73 -18.83 19.16
C ASP A 173 1.25 -18.07 17.91
N LEU A 174 2.01 -16.98 18.09
CA LEU A 174 2.57 -16.26 16.92
C LEU A 174 3.67 -17.10 16.25
N PRO A 175 3.62 -17.31 14.92
CA PRO A 175 4.66 -18.03 14.21
C PRO A 175 5.99 -17.30 14.34
N THR A 176 7.08 -18.05 14.41
CA THR A 176 8.44 -17.49 14.27
C THR A 176 8.56 -16.77 12.92
N PRO A 177 9.50 -15.81 12.74
CA PRO A 177 9.70 -15.14 11.46
C PRO A 177 9.90 -16.13 10.29
N THR A 178 10.56 -17.26 10.54
CA THR A 178 10.72 -18.34 9.55
C THR A 178 9.38 -19.02 9.23
N GLU A 179 8.56 -19.34 10.24
CA GLU A 179 7.23 -19.92 10.01
C GLU A 179 6.29 -18.92 9.34
N ALA A 180 6.36 -17.63 9.68
CA ALA A 180 5.60 -16.57 9.06
C ALA A 180 6.01 -16.38 7.59
N ALA A 181 7.31 -16.33 7.32
CA ALA A 181 7.87 -16.26 5.97
C ALA A 181 7.42 -17.45 5.13
N GLN A 182 7.48 -18.66 5.68
CA GLN A 182 7.03 -19.87 5.00
C GLN A 182 5.51 -19.82 4.73
N GLN A 183 4.70 -19.38 5.69
CA GLN A 183 3.26 -19.24 5.47
C GLN A 183 2.92 -18.21 4.39
N VAL A 184 3.63 -17.07 4.36
CA VAL A 184 3.47 -16.02 3.33
C VAL A 184 3.87 -16.56 1.97
N LEU A 185 5.00 -17.28 1.88
CA LEU A 185 5.45 -17.89 0.64
C LEU A 185 4.52 -19.00 0.17
N ASP A 186 4.08 -19.91 1.05
CA ASP A 186 3.12 -20.96 0.72
C ASP A 186 1.81 -20.37 0.16
N GLN A 187 1.36 -19.24 0.69
CA GLN A 187 0.20 -18.51 0.15
C GLN A 187 0.53 -17.86 -1.19
N ALA A 188 1.64 -17.11 -1.27
CA ALA A 188 2.11 -16.46 -2.50
C ALA A 188 2.22 -17.48 -3.65
N GLU A 189 2.76 -18.65 -3.36
CA GLU A 189 2.97 -19.75 -4.30
C GLU A 189 1.68 -20.42 -4.75
N GLN A 190 0.54 -20.25 -4.08
CA GLN A 190 -0.73 -20.77 -4.60
C GLN A 190 -1.12 -20.11 -5.92
N LEU A 191 -0.76 -18.83 -6.10
CA LEU A 191 -1.21 -18.01 -7.22
C LEU A 191 -0.05 -17.40 -8.03
N SER A 192 1.19 -17.56 -7.56
CA SER A 192 2.39 -17.02 -8.18
C SER A 192 3.54 -18.03 -8.18
N HIS A 193 4.55 -17.80 -9.01
CA HIS A 193 5.88 -18.36 -8.86
C HIS A 193 6.75 -17.33 -8.14
N VAL A 194 7.43 -17.76 -7.08
CA VAL A 194 8.39 -16.92 -6.33
C VAL A 194 9.80 -17.43 -6.63
N SER A 195 10.71 -16.54 -6.98
CA SER A 195 12.09 -16.89 -7.32
C SER A 195 13.04 -15.74 -7.03
N LEU A 196 14.34 -16.00 -7.08
CA LEU A 196 15.36 -14.95 -7.12
C LEU A 196 15.88 -14.77 -8.54
N ASP A 197 16.05 -13.51 -8.95
CA ASP A 197 16.79 -13.15 -10.17
C ASP A 197 18.27 -12.91 -9.84
N ALA A 198 19.06 -12.59 -10.86
CA ALA A 198 20.43 -12.14 -10.69
C ALA A 198 20.50 -10.99 -9.69
N GLU A 199 21.53 -11.00 -8.86
CA GLU A 199 21.84 -9.94 -7.91
C GLU A 199 22.01 -8.60 -8.64
N SER A 200 21.65 -7.51 -7.96
CA SER A 200 21.72 -6.17 -8.54
C SER A 200 22.33 -5.18 -7.56
N THR A 201 22.56 -3.96 -8.03
CA THR A 201 22.96 -2.84 -7.17
C THR A 201 21.86 -1.78 -7.20
N VAL A 202 21.41 -1.33 -6.02
CA VAL A 202 20.43 -0.26 -5.87
C VAL A 202 21.00 0.79 -4.92
N ALA A 203 21.00 2.06 -5.34
CA ALA A 203 21.58 3.16 -4.55
C ALA A 203 23.01 2.86 -4.03
N GLY A 204 23.84 2.20 -4.85
CA GLY A 204 25.21 1.82 -4.49
C GLY A 204 25.35 0.59 -3.58
N ARG A 205 24.25 -0.10 -3.28
CA ARG A 205 24.23 -1.27 -2.37
C ARG A 205 23.89 -2.55 -3.11
N GLY A 206 24.62 -3.62 -2.82
CA GLY A 206 24.32 -4.96 -3.35
C GLY A 206 22.99 -5.47 -2.81
N ALA A 207 22.14 -5.98 -3.70
CA ALA A 207 20.77 -6.36 -3.38
C ALA A 207 20.37 -7.68 -4.07
N TYR A 208 19.66 -8.53 -3.33
CA TYR A 208 18.95 -9.68 -3.87
C TYR A 208 17.67 -9.22 -4.55
N GLN A 209 17.27 -9.87 -5.65
CA GLN A 209 16.05 -9.54 -6.37
C GLN A 209 15.01 -10.66 -6.23
N LEU A 210 14.01 -10.45 -5.37
CA LEU A 210 12.87 -11.33 -5.25
C LEU A 210 11.86 -11.04 -6.36
N VAL A 211 11.51 -12.07 -7.14
CA VAL A 211 10.58 -11.96 -8.26
C VAL A 211 9.34 -12.78 -7.97
N VAL A 212 8.18 -12.14 -8.07
CA VAL A 212 6.86 -12.77 -7.94
C VAL A 212 6.14 -12.68 -9.28
N THR A 213 5.90 -13.82 -9.91
CA THR A 213 5.27 -13.92 -11.25
C THR A 213 3.89 -14.58 -11.12
N PRO A 214 2.79 -13.93 -11.49
CA PRO A 214 1.47 -14.54 -11.50
C PRO A 214 1.43 -15.84 -12.32
N LYS A 215 0.74 -16.87 -11.80
CA LYS A 215 0.53 -18.15 -12.51
C LYS A 215 -0.56 -18.07 -13.59
N THR A 216 -1.49 -17.13 -13.44
CA THR A 216 -2.61 -16.96 -14.38
C THR A 216 -2.23 -16.02 -15.53
N PRO A 217 -2.59 -16.34 -16.77
CA PRO A 217 -2.44 -15.40 -17.90
C PRO A 217 -3.56 -14.33 -17.92
N GLY A 218 -4.56 -14.44 -17.04
CA GLY A 218 -5.72 -13.54 -16.99
C GLY A 218 -5.48 -12.20 -16.30
N THR A 219 -4.23 -11.76 -16.15
CA THR A 219 -3.86 -10.51 -15.47
C THR A 219 -3.02 -9.62 -16.36
N LEU A 220 -3.05 -8.31 -16.10
CA LEU A 220 -2.17 -7.30 -16.68
C LEU A 220 -0.80 -7.26 -16.00
N VAL A 221 -0.64 -7.89 -14.84
CA VAL A 221 0.63 -7.93 -14.10
C VAL A 221 1.50 -9.05 -14.65
N ALA A 222 2.66 -8.71 -15.22
CA ALA A 222 3.63 -9.71 -15.67
C ALA A 222 4.47 -10.26 -14.52
N ARG A 223 4.99 -9.37 -13.65
CA ARG A 223 5.78 -9.73 -12.46
C ARG A 223 5.93 -8.54 -11.53
N VAL A 224 6.18 -8.83 -10.26
CA VAL A 224 6.66 -7.87 -9.26
C VAL A 224 8.12 -8.22 -8.93
N VAL A 225 8.98 -7.22 -8.85
CA VAL A 225 10.40 -7.39 -8.47
C VAL A 225 10.70 -6.51 -7.28
N VAL A 226 11.20 -7.12 -6.20
CA VAL A 226 11.60 -6.42 -4.97
C VAL A 226 13.11 -6.61 -4.78
N ALA A 227 13.86 -5.51 -4.82
CA ALA A 227 15.28 -5.50 -4.51
C ALA A 227 15.48 -5.29 -3.00
N ILE A 228 16.16 -6.22 -2.34
CA ILE A 228 16.37 -6.25 -0.89
C ILE A 228 17.86 -6.11 -0.60
N ASP A 229 18.23 -5.15 0.24
CA ASP A 229 19.62 -4.91 0.62
C ASP A 229 20.25 -6.14 1.27
N ALA A 230 21.41 -6.58 0.77
CA ALA A 230 22.03 -7.81 1.25
C ALA A 230 22.55 -7.73 2.69
N GLN A 231 22.76 -6.53 3.22
CA GLN A 231 23.34 -6.31 4.56
C GLN A 231 22.27 -6.05 5.62
N THR A 232 21.33 -5.14 5.33
CA THR A 232 20.30 -4.69 6.26
C THR A 232 18.96 -5.37 6.07
N GLN A 233 18.77 -6.09 4.96
CA GLN A 233 17.49 -6.65 4.53
C GLN A 233 16.38 -5.62 4.30
N THR A 234 16.76 -4.34 4.17
CA THR A 234 15.82 -3.26 3.85
C THR A 234 15.41 -3.34 2.38
N PRO A 235 14.11 -3.27 2.05
CA PRO A 235 13.67 -3.12 0.66
C PRO A 235 14.18 -1.80 0.06
N LEU A 236 14.91 -1.90 -1.05
CA LEU A 236 15.52 -0.75 -1.73
C LEU A 236 14.76 -0.31 -2.98
N ARG A 237 14.06 -1.24 -3.65
CA ARG A 237 13.26 -0.95 -4.85
C ARG A 237 12.14 -1.95 -5.02
N VAL A 238 10.97 -1.48 -5.44
CA VAL A 238 9.85 -2.29 -5.89
C VAL A 238 9.51 -1.89 -7.32
N GLN A 239 9.33 -2.87 -8.20
CA GLN A 239 8.90 -2.69 -9.59
C GLN A 239 7.71 -3.59 -9.89
N VAL A 240 6.70 -3.05 -10.56
CA VAL A 240 5.58 -3.82 -11.10
C VAL A 240 5.61 -3.73 -12.62
N TRP A 241 5.76 -4.87 -13.26
CA TRP A 241 5.86 -4.99 -14.71
C TRP A 241 4.51 -5.37 -15.30
N SER A 242 4.15 -4.74 -16.42
CA SER A 242 2.92 -5.04 -17.15
C SER A 242 3.15 -6.15 -18.18
N THR A 243 2.13 -6.95 -18.48
CA THR A 243 2.14 -7.86 -19.64
C THR A 243 2.18 -7.12 -20.97
N GLN A 244 1.92 -5.80 -20.97
CA GLN A 244 1.88 -4.96 -22.16
C GLN A 244 3.24 -4.37 -22.52
N ASP A 245 4.18 -4.27 -21.57
CA ASP A 245 5.53 -3.76 -21.79
C ASP A 245 6.57 -4.59 -21.02
N ALA A 246 7.48 -5.22 -21.77
CA ALA A 246 8.55 -6.04 -21.22
C ALA A 246 9.86 -5.27 -20.98
N GLN A 247 9.95 -4.01 -21.42
CA GLN A 247 11.17 -3.19 -21.36
C GLN A 247 11.15 -2.19 -20.21
N THR A 248 9.97 -1.68 -19.84
CA THR A 248 9.85 -0.74 -18.72
C THR A 248 8.81 -1.18 -17.69
N PRO A 249 9.10 -1.04 -16.38
CA PRO A 249 8.10 -1.34 -15.36
C PRO A 249 7.00 -0.28 -15.35
N ALA A 250 5.75 -0.71 -15.26
CA ALA A 250 4.60 0.18 -15.22
C ALA A 250 4.51 0.97 -13.91
N LEU A 251 5.09 0.46 -12.82
CA LEU A 251 5.27 1.17 -11.57
C LEU A 251 6.64 0.87 -10.99
N GLU A 252 7.32 1.87 -10.49
CA GLU A 252 8.60 1.74 -9.80
C GLU A 252 8.67 2.68 -8.60
N VAL A 253 9.09 2.15 -7.45
CA VAL A 253 9.45 2.92 -6.26
C VAL A 253 10.86 2.48 -5.90
N GLY A 254 11.83 3.38 -5.85
CA GLY A 254 13.20 2.97 -5.53
C GLY A 254 14.07 4.07 -4.96
N PHE A 255 14.97 3.69 -4.07
CA PHE A 255 16.02 4.59 -3.60
C PHE A 255 16.98 4.91 -4.74
N THR A 256 17.21 6.20 -4.96
CA THR A 256 18.30 6.71 -5.79
C THR A 256 19.57 6.93 -4.95
N ASP A 257 19.38 7.21 -3.67
CA ASP A 257 20.42 7.32 -2.65
C ASP A 257 19.89 6.84 -1.30
N VAL A 258 20.70 6.13 -0.51
CA VAL A 258 20.33 5.68 0.84
C VAL A 258 21.56 5.61 1.74
N THR A 259 21.42 6.13 2.95
CA THR A 259 22.42 6.07 4.02
C THR A 259 21.79 5.47 5.26
N PHE A 260 22.38 4.39 5.78
CA PHE A 260 21.98 3.76 7.03
C PHE A 260 22.75 4.36 8.21
N ALA A 261 22.31 5.55 8.63
CA ALA A 261 22.83 6.26 9.78
C ALA A 261 21.68 7.00 10.46
N THR A 262 21.79 7.19 11.78
CA THR A 262 20.80 7.96 12.55
C THR A 262 20.73 9.39 12.03
N PRO A 263 19.56 9.84 11.50
CA PRO A 263 19.37 11.24 11.13
C PRO A 263 19.53 12.15 12.36
N SER A 264 19.96 13.38 12.16
CA SER A 264 20.00 14.36 13.26
C SER A 264 18.60 14.65 13.78
N ASP A 265 18.45 14.86 15.10
CA ASP A 265 17.16 15.18 15.72
C ASP A 265 16.44 16.36 15.07
N SER A 266 17.18 17.38 14.58
CA SER A 266 16.59 18.53 13.91
C SER A 266 15.91 18.24 12.57
N VAL A 267 16.19 17.09 11.94
CA VAL A 267 15.54 16.66 10.69
C VAL A 267 14.25 15.91 10.98
N LEU A 268 14.23 15.17 12.09
CA LEU A 268 13.09 14.36 12.54
C LEU A 268 12.09 15.20 13.35
N ALA A 269 12.55 16.26 14.02
CA ALA A 269 11.67 17.20 14.71
C ALA A 269 10.90 18.07 13.71
N PHE A 270 9.60 18.25 13.97
CA PHE A 270 8.78 19.22 13.24
C PHE A 270 8.58 20.50 14.07
N SER A 271 8.68 21.64 13.40
CA SER A 271 8.25 22.93 13.95
C SER A 271 7.47 23.67 12.89
N ALA A 272 6.24 24.06 13.20
CA ALA A 272 5.40 24.84 12.29
C ALA A 272 6.12 26.13 11.88
N PRO A 273 6.20 26.45 10.57
CA PRO A 273 6.76 27.71 10.10
C PRO A 273 6.02 28.92 10.68
N ALA A 274 6.73 30.04 10.81
CA ALA A 274 6.14 31.27 11.31
C ALA A 274 5.09 31.80 10.32
N GLY A 275 3.82 31.87 10.75
CA GLY A 275 2.71 32.31 9.91
C GLY A 275 1.82 31.17 9.40
N ALA A 276 2.24 29.92 9.58
CA ALA A 276 1.48 28.77 9.13
C ALA A 276 0.12 28.65 9.81
N THR A 277 -0.89 28.23 9.05
CA THR A 277 -2.22 27.91 9.56
C THR A 277 -2.20 26.50 10.12
N THR A 278 -2.34 26.38 11.45
CA THR A 278 -2.32 25.08 12.13
C THR A 278 -3.73 24.61 12.49
N THR A 279 -4.05 23.39 12.10
CA THR A 279 -5.27 22.66 12.49
C THR A 279 -4.92 21.51 13.43
N GLU A 280 -5.61 21.41 14.56
CA GLU A 280 -5.43 20.33 15.54
C GLU A 280 -6.47 19.24 15.34
N LYS A 281 -6.05 17.98 15.39
CA LYS A 281 -6.90 16.79 15.23
C LYS A 281 -6.59 15.78 16.31
N VAL A 282 -7.62 15.35 17.02
CA VAL A 282 -7.49 14.36 18.09
C VAL A 282 -7.98 13.01 17.58
N VAL A 283 -7.13 11.99 17.71
CA VAL A 283 -7.38 10.61 17.30
C VAL A 283 -7.67 9.76 18.52
N THR A 284 -8.77 9.03 18.49
CA THR A 284 -9.10 8.04 19.52
C THR A 284 -8.62 6.66 19.11
N LEU A 285 -8.00 5.93 20.03
CA LEU A 285 -7.56 4.57 19.75
C LEU A 285 -8.75 3.60 19.76
N PRO A 286 -8.84 2.64 18.82
CA PRO A 286 -9.91 1.64 18.83
C PRO A 286 -9.81 0.78 20.09
N THR A 287 -10.95 0.49 20.72
CA THR A 287 -11.04 -0.41 21.88
C THR A 287 -10.77 -1.86 21.50
N ASP A 288 -10.39 -2.70 22.47
CA ASP A 288 -10.16 -4.13 22.21
C ASP A 288 -11.43 -4.82 21.70
N GLU A 289 -12.61 -4.37 22.15
CA GLU A 289 -13.91 -4.85 21.65
C GLU A 289 -14.13 -4.46 20.18
N GLN A 290 -13.77 -3.24 19.79
CA GLN A 290 -13.84 -2.80 18.40
C GLN A 290 -12.85 -3.59 17.52
N ILE A 291 -11.62 -3.78 17.99
CA ILE A 291 -10.61 -4.59 17.28
C ILE A 291 -11.10 -6.04 17.11
N ALA A 292 -11.67 -6.64 18.16
CA ALA A 292 -12.21 -8.00 18.10
C ALA A 292 -13.42 -8.11 17.16
N ALA A 293 -14.30 -7.11 17.16
CA ALA A 293 -15.43 -7.03 16.23
C ALA A 293 -14.96 -6.91 14.79
N ASP A 294 -13.97 -6.06 14.51
CA ASP A 294 -13.37 -5.88 13.19
C ASP A 294 -12.69 -7.16 12.70
N HIS A 295 -11.96 -7.86 13.58
CA HIS A 295 -11.33 -9.15 13.28
C HIS A 295 -12.37 -10.24 12.97
N ALA A 296 -13.46 -10.31 13.74
CA ALA A 296 -14.56 -11.25 13.51
C ALA A 296 -15.30 -10.94 12.20
N ALA A 297 -15.53 -9.65 11.90
CA ALA A 297 -16.12 -9.21 10.65
C ALA A 297 -15.21 -9.48 9.44
N GLY A 298 -13.88 -9.43 9.61
CA GLY A 298 -12.90 -9.73 8.57
C GLY A 298 -12.80 -11.21 8.20
N ALA A 299 -13.01 -12.11 9.17
CA ALA A 299 -12.89 -13.57 8.96
C ALA A 299 -14.06 -14.18 8.18
N ASP A 300 -15.29 -13.71 8.42
CA ASP A 300 -16.53 -14.28 7.86
C ASP A 300 -17.30 -13.32 6.94
N GLY A 301 -16.79 -12.11 6.69
CA GLY A 301 -17.65 -11.03 6.25
C GLY A 301 -18.26 -11.19 4.86
N GLU A 302 -19.60 -11.12 4.85
CA GLU A 302 -20.42 -10.87 3.66
C GLU A 302 -19.91 -9.62 2.96
N LEU A 303 -19.82 -9.64 1.63
CA LEU A 303 -19.47 -8.43 0.86
C LEU A 303 -20.55 -7.36 1.13
N PRO A 304 -20.21 -6.05 1.11
CA PRO A 304 -21.22 -5.00 1.20
C PRO A 304 -22.33 -5.23 0.18
N GLU A 305 -23.57 -4.85 0.52
CA GLU A 305 -24.69 -4.95 -0.42
C GLU A 305 -24.32 -4.27 -1.75
N GLY A 306 -24.56 -4.98 -2.86
CA GLY A 306 -24.22 -4.50 -4.19
C GLY A 306 -22.78 -4.75 -4.64
N VAL A 307 -21.91 -5.35 -3.81
CA VAL A 307 -20.56 -5.78 -4.20
C VAL A 307 -20.52 -7.28 -4.48
N THR A 308 -19.95 -7.65 -5.61
CA THR A 308 -19.64 -9.04 -5.95
C THR A 308 -18.19 -9.17 -6.38
N VAL A 309 -17.57 -10.29 -6.03
CA VAL A 309 -16.19 -10.60 -6.41
C VAL A 309 -16.20 -11.87 -7.24
N SER A 310 -15.57 -11.81 -8.41
CA SER A 310 -15.45 -12.93 -9.35
C SER A 310 -13.97 -13.16 -9.71
N GLY A 311 -13.66 -14.35 -10.23
CA GLY A 311 -12.28 -14.75 -10.44
C GLY A 311 -11.54 -15.10 -9.13
N THR A 312 -10.23 -15.27 -9.24
CA THR A 312 -9.36 -15.66 -8.11
C THR A 312 -7.97 -15.04 -8.27
N GLY A 313 -7.37 -14.58 -7.17
CA GLY A 313 -6.00 -14.08 -7.17
C GLY A 313 -5.80 -12.89 -8.11
N TRP A 314 -4.79 -12.97 -8.97
CA TRP A 314 -4.46 -11.92 -9.95
C TRP A 314 -5.52 -11.68 -11.04
N ALA A 315 -6.44 -12.63 -11.24
CA ALA A 315 -7.54 -12.52 -12.19
C ALA A 315 -8.87 -12.13 -11.52
N THR A 316 -8.80 -11.56 -10.31
CA THR A 316 -9.98 -11.13 -9.57
C THR A 316 -10.58 -9.87 -10.18
N VAL A 317 -11.90 -9.85 -10.30
CA VAL A 317 -12.68 -8.70 -10.71
C VAL A 317 -13.70 -8.38 -9.62
N VAL A 318 -13.67 -7.13 -9.16
CA VAL A 318 -14.70 -6.57 -8.29
C VAL A 318 -15.77 -5.95 -9.17
N GLN A 319 -17.03 -6.21 -8.85
CA GLN A 319 -18.16 -5.53 -9.42
C GLN A 319 -18.95 -4.87 -8.29
N ALA A 320 -19.14 -3.55 -8.39
CA ALA A 320 -20.07 -2.79 -7.58
C ALA A 320 -21.32 -2.45 -8.42
N THR A 321 -22.49 -2.43 -7.78
CA THR A 321 -23.79 -2.09 -8.38
C THR A 321 -24.43 -0.94 -7.60
N GLY A 322 -25.29 -0.16 -8.26
CA GLY A 322 -25.96 0.98 -7.62
C GLY A 322 -25.07 2.23 -7.49
N VAL A 323 -23.99 2.31 -8.26
CA VAL A 323 -23.12 3.49 -8.29
C VAL A 323 -23.81 4.61 -9.06
N ASP A 324 -24.01 5.77 -8.42
CA ASP A 324 -24.52 6.97 -9.08
C ASP A 324 -23.41 7.64 -9.91
N VAL A 325 -23.12 7.05 -11.07
CA VAL A 325 -22.12 7.56 -12.02
C VAL A 325 -22.46 8.99 -12.47
N PRO A 326 -23.72 9.33 -12.83
CA PRO A 326 -24.08 10.71 -13.17
C PRO A 326 -23.79 11.70 -12.04
N GLY A 327 -24.09 11.35 -10.78
CA GLY A 327 -23.75 12.15 -9.62
C GLY A 327 -22.23 12.28 -9.44
N LEU A 328 -21.48 11.20 -9.59
CA LEU A 328 -20.01 11.20 -9.48
C LEU A 328 -19.38 12.12 -10.53
N VAL A 329 -19.84 12.03 -11.78
CA VAL A 329 -19.40 12.89 -12.88
C VAL A 329 -19.86 14.32 -12.65
N ALA A 330 -21.01 14.57 -12.03
CA ALA A 330 -21.44 15.92 -11.69
C ALA A 330 -20.68 16.53 -10.49
N GLY A 331 -19.78 15.78 -9.85
CA GLY A 331 -19.07 16.19 -8.64
C GLY A 331 -19.96 16.21 -7.40
N ASP A 332 -21.04 15.41 -7.38
CA ASP A 332 -21.95 15.30 -6.25
C ASP A 332 -21.27 14.53 -5.10
N PRO A 333 -21.04 15.17 -3.93
CA PRO A 333 -20.43 14.49 -2.79
C PRO A 333 -21.28 13.35 -2.23
N SER A 334 -22.59 13.34 -2.47
CA SER A 334 -23.48 12.25 -2.04
C SER A 334 -23.35 11.00 -2.91
N ALA A 335 -22.91 11.15 -4.16
CA ALA A 335 -22.64 10.03 -5.06
C ALA A 335 -21.38 9.24 -4.67
N LEU A 336 -20.39 9.91 -4.05
CA LEU A 336 -19.20 9.27 -3.47
C LEU A 336 -19.56 8.34 -2.30
N ALA A 337 -20.55 8.71 -1.49
CA ALA A 337 -21.05 7.89 -0.39
C ALA A 337 -21.83 6.63 -0.86
N ALA A 338 -22.27 6.62 -2.12
CA ALA A 338 -23.01 5.51 -2.73
C ALA A 338 -22.11 4.53 -3.51
N VAL A 339 -20.82 4.82 -3.68
CA VAL A 339 -19.86 3.84 -4.19
C VAL A 339 -19.66 2.79 -3.10
N PRO A 340 -20.05 1.52 -3.32
CA PRO A 340 -19.75 0.47 -2.37
C PRO A 340 -18.24 0.30 -2.34
N SER A 341 -17.62 0.88 -1.32
CA SER A 341 -16.20 1.00 -1.29
C SER A 341 -15.55 -0.35 -0.96
N GLY A 342 -15.35 -1.16 -2.01
CA GLY A 342 -14.36 -2.23 -1.99
C GLY A 342 -12.99 -1.57 -1.96
N HIS A 343 -12.55 -1.11 -0.79
CA HIS A 343 -11.25 -0.49 -0.60
C HIS A 343 -10.09 -1.49 -0.67
N PRO A 344 -9.16 -1.40 -1.64
CA PRO A 344 -7.96 -2.22 -1.61
C PRO A 344 -7.35 -2.12 -0.21
N THR A 345 -7.21 -3.27 0.45
CA THR A 345 -6.82 -3.38 1.86
C THR A 345 -5.38 -2.91 2.06
N ILE A 346 -5.21 -1.60 2.12
CA ILE A 346 -4.15 -0.90 2.84
C ILE A 346 -4.89 0.04 3.77
N GLY A 347 -5.23 -0.45 4.97
CA GLY A 347 -5.96 0.32 5.98
C GLY A 347 -7.45 -0.04 6.07
N SER A 348 -7.87 -0.34 7.29
CA SER A 348 -9.23 -0.63 7.76
C SER A 348 -10.22 0.53 7.56
N GLU A 349 -11.52 0.31 7.83
CA GLU A 349 -12.55 1.37 7.87
C GLU A 349 -12.17 2.53 8.81
N SER A 350 -11.38 2.25 9.85
CA SER A 350 -10.78 3.28 10.69
C SER A 350 -9.84 4.21 9.90
N ALA A 351 -9.09 3.75 8.90
CA ALA A 351 -8.27 4.61 8.05
C ALA A 351 -9.08 5.57 7.14
N GLN A 352 -10.33 5.22 6.81
CA GLN A 352 -11.25 6.12 6.08
C GLN A 352 -11.91 7.13 7.01
N GLY A 353 -12.29 6.71 8.22
CA GLY A 353 -12.69 7.64 9.26
C GLY A 353 -11.60 8.68 9.53
N LEU A 354 -10.33 8.27 9.45
CA LEU A 354 -9.17 9.16 9.48
C LEU A 354 -9.09 10.05 8.22
N LEU A 355 -9.20 9.53 6.99
CA LEU A 355 -9.21 10.37 5.77
C LEU A 355 -10.37 11.40 5.72
N ASP A 356 -11.56 11.05 6.18
CA ASP A 356 -12.71 11.98 6.25
C ASP A 356 -12.59 12.97 7.40
N GLN A 357 -11.97 12.57 8.51
CA GLN A 357 -11.71 13.44 9.66
C GLN A 357 -10.49 14.34 9.44
N PHE A 358 -9.56 13.95 8.57
CA PHE A 358 -8.27 14.60 8.31
C PHE A 358 -8.14 15.23 6.91
N GLY A 359 -9.14 15.04 6.05
CA GLY A 359 -9.33 15.88 4.88
C GLY A 359 -9.56 17.35 5.30
N PRO A 360 -9.18 18.34 4.47
CA PRO A 360 -9.44 19.75 4.77
C PRO A 360 -10.94 19.97 4.99
N GLN A 361 -11.33 20.40 6.19
CA GLN A 361 -12.74 20.54 6.58
C GLN A 361 -13.36 21.90 6.19
N ASP A 362 -12.56 22.83 5.66
CA ASP A 362 -12.99 24.20 5.35
C ASP A 362 -13.70 24.29 3.99
N GLY A 363 -14.63 23.37 3.69
CA GLY A 363 -15.31 23.31 2.37
C GLY A 363 -14.35 23.20 1.19
N ALA A 364 -13.06 22.97 1.49
CA ALA A 364 -11.95 22.90 0.59
C ALA A 364 -11.52 21.43 0.45
N GLY A 365 -12.50 20.53 0.31
CA GLY A 365 -12.20 19.14 -0.02
C GLY A 365 -11.44 19.04 -1.34
N PRO A 366 -11.01 17.85 -1.76
CA PRO A 366 -10.45 17.68 -3.11
C PRO A 366 -11.35 18.32 -4.19
N ALA A 367 -12.68 18.36 -3.96
CA ALA A 367 -13.70 19.11 -4.72
C ALA A 367 -13.39 20.61 -4.96
N SER A 368 -12.82 21.35 -4.01
CA SER A 368 -12.48 22.76 -4.21
C SER A 368 -11.23 22.94 -5.07
N LYS A 369 -10.34 21.94 -5.12
CA LYS A 369 -9.18 21.92 -6.01
C LYS A 369 -9.56 21.63 -7.46
N PHE A 370 -10.76 21.09 -7.69
CA PHE A 370 -11.38 20.95 -9.01
C PHE A 370 -12.20 22.20 -9.43
N GLN A 371 -12.22 23.28 -8.63
CA GLN A 371 -12.93 24.51 -9.01
C GLN A 371 -12.35 25.09 -10.31
N GLY A 372 -13.14 25.05 -11.37
CA GLY A 372 -12.80 25.56 -12.69
C GLY A 372 -12.55 24.49 -13.76
N LEU A 373 -12.52 23.21 -13.38
CA LEU A 373 -12.50 22.09 -14.32
C LEU A 373 -13.92 21.58 -14.53
N ASP A 374 -14.29 21.32 -15.79
CA ASP A 374 -15.55 20.66 -16.13
C ASP A 374 -15.41 19.16 -15.84
N PRO A 375 -16.09 18.63 -14.81
CA PRO A 375 -15.98 17.24 -14.40
C PRO A 375 -16.41 16.26 -15.50
N ALA A 376 -17.38 16.65 -16.34
CA ALA A 376 -17.83 15.83 -17.46
C ALA A 376 -16.75 15.77 -18.56
N ALA A 377 -16.10 16.90 -18.85
CA ALA A 377 -14.99 16.92 -19.79
C ALA A 377 -13.79 16.10 -19.29
N LEU A 378 -13.51 16.14 -17.98
CA LEU A 378 -12.47 15.32 -17.37
C LEU A 378 -12.82 13.82 -17.47
N TYR A 379 -14.06 13.45 -17.16
CA TYR A 379 -14.55 12.08 -17.31
C TYR A 379 -14.43 11.56 -18.74
N ASP A 380 -14.86 12.35 -19.72
CA ASP A 380 -14.73 12.01 -21.14
C ASP A 380 -13.26 11.92 -21.60
N SER A 381 -12.36 12.70 -20.98
CA SER A 381 -10.93 12.65 -21.30
C SER A 381 -10.21 11.45 -20.70
N LEU A 382 -10.66 10.99 -19.51
CA LEU A 382 -10.04 9.88 -18.77
C LEU A 382 -10.61 8.52 -19.15
N THR A 383 -11.78 8.51 -19.80
CA THR A 383 -12.47 7.29 -20.20
C THR A 383 -12.52 7.16 -21.72
N THR A 384 -12.62 5.92 -22.19
CA THR A 384 -12.93 5.60 -23.58
C THR A 384 -14.34 5.04 -23.65
N LYS A 385 -15.20 5.63 -24.49
CA LYS A 385 -16.55 5.10 -24.71
C LYS A 385 -16.49 3.72 -25.39
N VAL A 386 -17.18 2.75 -24.80
CA VAL A 386 -17.34 1.37 -25.29
C VAL A 386 -18.83 1.02 -25.37
N PRO A 387 -19.25 -0.05 -26.07
CA PRO A 387 -20.66 -0.42 -26.17
C PRO A 387 -21.37 -0.60 -24.83
N GLU A 388 -20.63 -1.04 -23.81
CA GLU A 388 -21.15 -1.31 -22.47
C GLU A 388 -21.19 -0.08 -21.56
N GLY A 389 -20.53 1.02 -21.95
CA GLY A 389 -20.41 2.25 -21.16
C GLY A 389 -19.09 2.99 -21.39
N HIS A 390 -18.29 3.18 -20.32
CA HIS A 390 -17.02 3.91 -20.33
C HIS A 390 -15.91 3.09 -19.68
N LEU A 391 -14.79 2.98 -20.36
CA LEU A 391 -13.64 2.17 -19.96
C LEU A 391 -12.46 3.06 -19.60
N ILE A 392 -11.87 2.82 -18.43
CA ILE A 392 -10.52 3.28 -18.07
C ILE A 392 -9.60 2.07 -18.20
N SER A 393 -8.55 2.19 -19.00
CA SER A 393 -7.54 1.14 -19.16
C SER A 393 -6.17 1.72 -18.90
N SER A 394 -5.40 1.03 -18.07
CA SER A 394 -4.01 1.35 -17.76
C SER A 394 -3.13 0.13 -18.00
N ALA A 395 -1.81 0.30 -17.82
CA ALA A 395 -0.85 -0.78 -17.92
C ALA A 395 -1.07 -1.90 -16.86
N LEU A 396 -1.71 -1.60 -15.73
CA LEU A 396 -1.88 -2.54 -14.61
C LEU A 396 -3.33 -2.73 -14.14
N LEU A 397 -4.26 -1.88 -14.58
CA LEU A 397 -5.64 -1.85 -14.10
C LEU A 397 -6.60 -1.55 -15.24
N SER A 398 -7.74 -2.25 -15.26
CA SER A 398 -8.90 -1.86 -16.06
C SER A 398 -10.08 -1.56 -15.14
N VAL A 399 -10.87 -0.54 -15.50
CA VAL A 399 -12.14 -0.19 -14.86
C VAL A 399 -13.20 0.04 -15.93
N LEU A 400 -14.32 -0.67 -15.86
CA LEU A 400 -15.47 -0.51 -16.75
C LEU A 400 -16.64 0.06 -15.95
N ILE A 401 -17.10 1.24 -16.35
CA ILE A 401 -18.26 1.93 -15.81
C ILE A 401 -19.39 1.74 -16.82
N THR A 402 -20.35 0.90 -16.48
CA THR A 402 -21.43 0.51 -17.40
C THR A 402 -22.59 1.51 -17.38
N ASP A 403 -23.36 1.57 -18.47
CA ASP A 403 -24.53 2.44 -18.58
C ASP A 403 -25.68 2.05 -17.62
N ASP A 404 -25.67 0.82 -17.09
CA ASP A 404 -26.66 0.32 -16.13
C ASP A 404 -26.27 0.55 -14.65
N GLY A 405 -25.19 1.29 -14.39
CA GLY A 405 -24.77 1.67 -13.03
C GLY A 405 -23.91 0.63 -12.31
N ARG A 406 -23.35 -0.36 -13.04
CA ARG A 406 -22.29 -1.24 -12.52
C ARG A 406 -20.91 -0.65 -12.78
N VAL A 407 -20.01 -0.84 -11.82
CA VAL A 407 -18.57 -0.56 -11.96
C VAL A 407 -17.80 -1.86 -11.76
N LEU A 408 -17.05 -2.28 -12.77
CA LEU A 408 -16.18 -3.45 -12.72
C LEU A 408 -14.73 -3.00 -12.71
N ALA A 409 -13.90 -3.54 -11.81
CA ALA A 409 -12.49 -3.19 -11.71
C ALA A 409 -11.62 -4.41 -11.42
N GLY A 410 -10.45 -4.47 -12.04
CA GLY A 410 -9.47 -5.51 -11.77
C GLY A 410 -8.17 -5.32 -12.56
N ALA A 411 -7.10 -5.97 -12.10
CA ALA A 411 -5.82 -6.03 -12.81
C ALA A 411 -5.89 -7.03 -13.99
N VAL A 412 -6.97 -6.98 -14.76
CA VAL A 412 -7.30 -7.90 -15.86
C VAL A 412 -7.43 -7.11 -17.17
N PRO A 413 -7.26 -7.74 -18.34
CA PRO A 413 -7.49 -7.07 -19.62
C PRO A 413 -8.91 -6.50 -19.72
N ALA A 414 -9.08 -5.35 -20.38
CA ALA A 414 -10.39 -4.72 -20.57
C ALA A 414 -11.45 -5.66 -21.15
N ALA A 415 -11.06 -6.52 -22.10
CA ALA A 415 -11.95 -7.52 -22.70
C ALA A 415 -12.55 -8.49 -21.67
N THR A 416 -11.85 -8.76 -20.55
CA THR A 416 -12.39 -9.57 -19.45
C THR A 416 -13.55 -8.85 -18.76
N LEU A 417 -13.43 -7.54 -18.51
CA LEU A 417 -14.50 -6.76 -17.90
C LEU A 417 -15.70 -6.62 -18.85
N GLN A 418 -15.45 -6.37 -20.14
CA GLN A 418 -16.50 -6.25 -21.15
C GLN A 418 -17.28 -7.56 -21.35
N ALA A 419 -16.62 -8.71 -21.24
CA ALA A 419 -17.29 -10.01 -21.32
C ALA A 419 -18.19 -10.32 -20.10
N MET A 420 -18.02 -9.57 -19.00
CA MET A 420 -18.80 -9.71 -17.77
C MET A 420 -19.95 -8.69 -17.64
N ALA A 421 -19.86 -7.58 -18.38
CA ALA A 421 -20.92 -6.58 -18.47
C ALA A 421 -22.09 -7.15 -19.31
#